data_AF-A0A944SQ51-F1
#
_entry.id   AF-A0A944SQ51-F1
#
_cell.length_a   1.000
_cell.length_b   1.000
_cell.length_c   1.000
_cell.angle_alpha   90.00
_cell.angle_beta   90.00
_cell.angle_gamma   90.00
#
_symmetry.space_group_name_H-M   'P 1'
#
loop_
_entity.id
_entity.type
_entity.pdbx_description
1 polymer ?
#
loop_
_entity_poly.entity_id
_entity_poly.type
_entity_poly.pdbx_seq_one_letter_code
_entity_poly.pdbx_strand_id
1 'polypeptide(L)'
;VLMNSCSQSYVVENYIPKVLNGSYDNSFSLGLAEKDIKLIVELGHHLNISMPLGEKVLQTYQEAKKLYGEEAPHLSVVRLIEETHNQKLRNKQ
;
A
#
# COMPACT_ATOMS: atom_id res chain seq x y z
N VAL A 1 12.37 9.85 13.38
CA VAL A 1 13.21 10.10 12.18
C VAL A 1 12.35 10.48 10.98
N LEU A 2 11.41 9.64 10.52
CA LEU A 2 10.60 9.92 9.32
C LEU A 2 9.83 11.26 9.36
N MET A 3 9.23 11.59 10.51
CA MET A 3 8.42 12.81 10.71
C MET A 3 9.19 14.13 10.53
N ASN A 4 10.50 14.14 10.79
CA ASN A 4 11.32 15.36 10.77
C ASN A 4 12.40 15.27 9.69
N SER A 5 12.05 14.74 8.52
CA SER A 5 12.97 14.48 7.41
C SER A 5 12.27 14.71 6.06
N CYS A 6 13.00 14.58 4.95
CA CYS A 6 12.43 14.63 3.60
C CYS A 6 11.39 13.52 3.33
N SER A 7 11.22 12.56 4.25
CA SER A 7 10.20 11.51 4.17
C SER A 7 8.86 11.90 4.82
N GLN A 8 8.75 13.10 5.39
CA GLN A 8 7.48 13.58 5.97
C GLN A 8 6.39 13.64 4.89
N SER A 9 5.26 13.02 5.17
CA SER A 9 4.09 12.98 4.28
C SER A 9 2.84 12.63 5.07
N TYR A 10 1.67 12.88 4.47
CA TYR A 10 0.38 12.46 5.03
C TYR A 10 0.36 10.98 5.42
N VAL A 11 0.96 10.11 4.58
CA VAL A 11 1.04 8.66 4.81
C VAL A 11 1.86 8.34 6.06
N VAL A 12 3.00 9.00 6.25
CA VAL A 12 3.83 8.81 7.45
C VAL A 12 3.09 9.22 8.71
N GLU A 13 2.37 10.33 8.66
CA GLU A 13 1.64 10.87 9.81
C GLU A 13 0.41 10.03 10.18
N ASN A 14 -0.35 9.57 9.18
CA ASN A 14 -1.68 8.98 9.40
C ASN A 14 -1.72 7.45 9.27
N TYR A 15 -0.90 6.86 8.40
CA TYR A 15 -1.00 5.43 8.05
C TYR A 15 0.10 4.57 8.69
N ILE A 16 1.30 5.08 8.92
CA ILE A 16 2.34 4.33 9.64
C ILE A 16 1.88 3.90 11.04
N PRO A 17 1.19 4.73 11.85
CA PRO A 17 0.64 4.27 13.13
C PRO A 17 -0.34 3.10 12.98
N LYS A 18 -1.11 3.03 11.89
CA LYS A 18 -2.07 1.96 11.59
C LYS A 18 -1.39 0.66 11.15
N VAL A 19 -0.23 0.76 10.51
CA VAL A 19 0.65 -0.40 10.26
C VAL A 19 1.23 -0.91 11.57
N LEU A 20 1.79 -0.01 12.39
CA LEU A 20 2.49 -0.37 13.63
C LEU A 20 1.57 -0.92 14.72
N ASN A 21 0.28 -0.58 14.70
CA ASN A 21 -0.73 -1.20 15.56
C ASN A 21 -1.39 -2.45 14.95
N GLY A 22 -1.04 -2.81 13.72
CA GLY A 22 -1.52 -4.00 13.03
C GLY A 22 -2.95 -3.92 12.49
N SER A 23 -3.59 -2.75 12.48
CA SER A 23 -4.94 -2.56 11.93
C SER A 23 -4.93 -2.47 10.40
N TYR A 24 -3.84 -2.00 9.79
CA TYR A 24 -3.74 -1.76 8.34
C TYR A 24 -4.82 -0.82 7.76
N ASP A 25 -5.49 -0.07 8.61
CA ASP A 25 -6.55 0.90 8.30
C ASP A 25 -7.73 0.34 7.48
N ASN A 26 -8.78 -0.05 8.20
CA ASN A 26 -10.02 -0.60 7.64
C ASN A 26 -10.95 0.46 7.00
N SER A 27 -10.56 1.73 6.96
CA SER A 27 -11.39 2.79 6.36
C SER A 27 -11.49 2.72 4.83
N PHE A 28 -10.58 1.98 4.19
CA PHE A 28 -10.53 1.83 2.74
C PHE A 28 -10.11 0.43 2.32
N SER A 29 -10.75 -0.11 1.27
CA SER A 29 -10.52 -1.50 0.83
C SER A 29 -9.37 -1.60 -0.17
N LEU A 30 -8.69 -2.74 -0.12
CA LEU A 30 -7.57 -3.08 -0.97
C LEU A 30 -7.98 -3.20 -2.44
N GLY A 31 -9.19 -3.71 -2.70
CA GLY A 31 -9.75 -3.77 -4.05
C GLY A 31 -10.00 -2.39 -4.65
N LEU A 32 -10.54 -1.45 -3.86
CA LEU A 32 -10.75 -0.07 -4.31
C LEU A 32 -9.42 0.65 -4.55
N ALA A 33 -8.43 0.45 -3.67
CA ALA A 33 -7.09 0.98 -3.86
C ALA A 33 -6.41 0.45 -5.14
N GLU A 34 -6.47 -0.87 -5.37
CA GLU A 34 -5.93 -1.49 -6.60
C GLU A 34 -6.61 -0.95 -7.84
N LYS A 35 -7.94 -0.79 -7.82
CA LYS A 35 -8.71 -0.20 -8.91
C LYS A 35 -8.27 1.22 -9.24
N ASP A 36 -8.08 2.09 -8.24
CA ASP A 36 -7.66 3.48 -8.47
C ASP A 36 -6.24 3.55 -9.05
N ILE A 37 -5.31 2.71 -8.57
CA ILE A 37 -3.95 2.60 -9.13
C ILE A 37 -4.00 2.10 -10.58
N LYS A 38 -4.83 1.09 -10.86
CA LYS A 38 -5.03 0.53 -12.21
C LYS A 38 -5.51 1.61 -13.18
N LEU A 39 -6.51 2.40 -12.79
CA LEU A 39 -7.03 3.51 -13.61
C LEU A 39 -5.93 4.53 -13.97
N ILE A 40 -5.05 4.85 -13.03
CA ILE A 40 -3.93 5.79 -13.26
C ILE A 40 -2.91 5.20 -14.24
N VAL A 41 -2.56 3.92 -14.08
CA VAL A 41 -1.62 3.22 -14.99
C VAL A 41 -2.20 3.12 -16.40
N GLU A 42 -3.46 2.72 -16.52
CA GLU A 42 -4.16 2.63 -17.82
C GLU A 42 -4.27 3.99 -18.50
N LEU A 43 -4.50 5.07 -17.75
CA LEU A 43 -4.48 6.44 -18.28
C LEU A 43 -3.09 6.81 -18.83
N GLY A 44 -2.02 6.47 -18.10
CA GLY A 44 -0.65 6.66 -18.57
C GLY A 44 -0.41 5.96 -19.91
N HIS A 45 -0.79 4.69 -20.00
CA HIS A 45 -0.67 3.90 -21.24
C HIS A 45 -1.51 4.48 -22.39
N HIS A 46 -2.74 4.93 -22.11
CA HIS A 46 -3.60 5.58 -23.09
C HIS A 46 -2.96 6.85 -23.69
N LEU A 47 -2.19 7.58 -22.88
CA LEU A 47 -1.45 8.78 -23.28
C LEU A 47 -0.06 8.49 -23.84
N ASN A 48 0.31 7.21 -24.01
CA ASN A 48 1.66 6.76 -24.40
C ASN A 48 2.76 7.22 -23.43
N ILE A 49 2.43 7.32 -22.14
CA ILE A 49 3.35 7.68 -21.05
C ILE A 49 3.70 6.42 -20.24
N SER A 50 5.00 6.15 -20.08
CA SER A 50 5.47 5.04 -19.25
C SER A 50 5.37 5.39 -17.76
N MET A 51 4.80 4.47 -16.97
CA MET A 51 4.58 4.64 -15.53
C MET A 51 5.26 3.53 -14.71
N PRO A 52 6.59 3.36 -14.79
CA PRO A 52 7.27 2.18 -14.25
C PRO A 52 7.07 2.00 -12.74
N LEU A 53 7.04 3.09 -11.98
CA LEU A 53 6.73 3.03 -10.55
C LEU A 53 5.26 2.65 -10.30
N GLY A 54 4.33 3.21 -11.08
CA GLY A 54 2.90 2.90 -10.99
C GLY A 54 2.61 1.44 -11.32
N GLU A 55 3.24 0.90 -12.36
CA GLU A 55 3.15 -0.51 -12.75
C GLU A 55 3.65 -1.44 -11.65
N LYS A 56 4.76 -1.09 -10.99
CA LYS A 56 5.29 -1.86 -9.86
C LYS A 56 4.36 -1.82 -8.65
N VAL A 57 3.79 -0.65 -8.34
CA VAL A 57 2.80 -0.49 -7.28
C VAL A 57 1.55 -1.31 -7.60
N LEU A 58 1.02 -1.24 -8.82
CA LEU A 58 -0.12 -2.03 -9.27
C LEU A 58 0.11 -3.52 -9.10
N GLN A 59 1.26 -4.04 -9.55
CA GLN A 59 1.61 -5.45 -9.41
C GLN A 59 1.60 -5.90 -7.93
N THR A 60 2.15 -5.07 -7.05
CA THR A 60 2.23 -5.37 -5.61
C THR A 60 0.83 -5.38 -4.97
N TYR A 61 -0.05 -4.45 -5.36
CA TYR A 61 -1.44 -4.42 -4.90
C TYR A 61 -2.26 -5.60 -5.44
N GLN A 62 -2.04 -6.02 -6.68
CA GLN A 62 -2.68 -7.21 -7.25
C GLN A 62 -2.27 -8.49 -6.53
N GLU A 63 -0.99 -8.62 -6.15
CA GLU A 63 -0.50 -9.73 -5.34
C GLU A 63 -1.15 -9.74 -3.95
N ALA A 64 -1.15 -8.60 -3.27
CA ALA A 64 -1.81 -8.47 -1.97
C ALA A 64 -3.31 -8.79 -2.06
N LYS A 65 -4.01 -8.29 -3.09
CA LYS A 65 -5.43 -8.55 -3.31
C LYS A 65 -5.71 -10.03 -3.54
N LYS A 66 -4.85 -10.71 -4.31
CA LYS A 66 -4.96 -12.15 -4.55
C LYS A 66 -4.84 -12.97 -3.27
N LEU A 67 -4.00 -12.54 -2.32
CA LEU A 67 -3.77 -13.26 -1.06
C LEU A 67 -4.82 -12.93 0.02
N TYR A 68 -5.24 -11.68 0.12
CA TYR A 68 -6.06 -11.20 1.25
C TYR A 68 -7.51 -10.91 0.90
N GLY A 69 -7.86 -10.87 -0.39
CA GLY A 69 -9.20 -10.54 -0.88
C GLY A 69 -9.42 -9.03 -1.05
N GLU A 70 -10.51 -8.67 -1.73
CA GLU A 70 -10.81 -7.28 -2.11
C GLU A 70 -11.20 -6.40 -0.91
N GLU A 71 -11.88 -7.00 0.07
CA GLU A 71 -12.36 -6.33 1.29
C GLU A 71 -11.26 -6.15 2.36
N ALA A 72 -10.04 -6.64 2.10
CA ALA A 72 -8.93 -6.43 3.01
C ALA A 72 -8.61 -4.92 3.15
N PRO A 73 -8.05 -4.49 4.29
CA PRO A 73 -7.62 -3.10 4.45
C PRO A 73 -6.55 -2.71 3.44
N HIS A 74 -6.58 -1.49 2.90
CA HIS A 74 -5.68 -1.08 1.82
C HIS A 74 -4.18 -1.15 2.19
N LEU A 75 -3.80 -0.96 3.46
CA LEU A 75 -2.41 -1.10 3.89
C LEU A 75 -1.97 -2.57 4.06
N SER A 76 -2.82 -3.55 3.72
CA SER A 76 -2.44 -4.97 3.67
C SER A 76 -1.31 -5.25 2.67
N VAL A 77 -1.00 -4.32 1.78
CA VAL A 77 0.25 -4.36 0.99
C VAL A 77 1.50 -4.40 1.88
N VAL A 78 1.47 -3.81 3.07
CA VAL A 78 2.57 -3.92 4.05
C VAL A 78 2.54 -5.26 4.76
N ARG A 79 1.35 -5.81 5.01
CA ARG A 79 1.19 -7.18 5.55
C ARG A 79 1.88 -8.22 4.64
N LEU A 80 1.79 -8.06 3.32
CA LEU A 80 2.52 -8.90 2.35
C LEU A 80 4.03 -8.86 2.62
N ILE A 81 4.61 -7.68 2.83
CA ILE A 81 6.04 -7.52 3.13
C ILE A 81 6.39 -8.22 4.44
N GLU A 82 5.58 -8.03 5.49
CA GLU A 82 5.79 -8.65 6.79
C GLU A 82 5.76 -10.18 6.73
N GLU A 83 4.79 -10.76 6.01
CA GLU A 83 4.64 -12.20 5.88
C GLU A 83 5.74 -12.80 5.00
N THR A 84 6.14 -12.11 3.92
CA THR A 84 7.25 -12.52 3.05
C THR A 84 8.58 -12.63 3.82
N HIS A 85 8.80 -11.77 4.81
CA HIS A 85 10.04 -11.73 5.59
C HIS A 85 9.91 -12.35 6.99
N ASN A 86 8.73 -12.91 7.31
CA ASN A 86 8.41 -13.43 8.64
C ASN A 86 8.73 -12.45 9.79
N GLN A 87 8.47 -11.15 9.58
CA GLN A 87 8.79 -10.07 10.51
C GLN A 87 7.63 -9.08 10.59
N LYS A 88 7.03 -8.95 11.78
CA LYS A 88 6.00 -7.93 12.02
C LYS A 88 6.63 -6.56 12.32
N LEU A 89 6.09 -5.52 11.70
CA LEU A 89 6.41 -4.12 11.98
C LEU A 89 5.41 -3.65 13.05
N ARG A 90 5.80 -3.73 14.31
CA ARG A 90 4.99 -3.30 15.45
C ARG A 90 5.76 -2.33 16.31
N ASN A 91 5.04 -1.45 17.01
CA ASN A 91 5.65 -0.71 18.10
C ASN A 91 6.16 -1.70 19.14
N LYS A 92 7.42 -1.56 19.55
CA LYS A 92 7.86 -2.15 20.82
C LYS A 92 7.05 -1.46 21.91
N GLN A 93 6.37 -2.25 22.75
CA GLN A 93 5.80 -1.74 24.00
C GLN A 93 6.92 -1.14 24.85
#